data_AF-A0A2S7U3B0-F1
#
_entry.id   AF-A0A2S7U3B0-F1
#
_cell.length_a   1.000
_cell.length_b   1.000
_cell.length_c   1.000
_cell.angle_alpha   90.00
_cell.angle_beta   90.00
_cell.angle_gamma   90.00
#
_symmetry.space_group_name_H-M   'P 1'
#
loop_
_entity.id
_entity.type
_entity.pdbx_description
1 polymer ?
#
loop_
_entity_poly.entity_id
_entity_poly.type
_entity_poly.pdbx_seq_one_letter_code
_entity_poly.pdbx_strand_id
1 'polypeptide(L)'
;MTSRRNILGLLSLTTLLPFIAKAAEDTCSPTDPIQQRSKEFEPWKNQVRYPLSESNDSTVCRLQESSQSNQTIAFYYYGGSSPRQLRLASIESVFRFTNSPHTYASAYCHLRRENRIFRVDKISLA
;
A
#
# COMPACT_ATOMS: atom_id res chain seq x y z
N MET A 1 -20.82 39.13 -27.62
CA MET A 1 -21.53 38.82 -28.86
C MET A 1 -21.34 37.34 -29.16
N THR A 2 -22.46 36.62 -29.36
CA THR A 2 -22.68 35.35 -30.10
C THR A 2 -21.52 34.36 -30.25
N SER A 3 -21.64 33.08 -29.89
CA SER A 3 -22.52 32.12 -30.57
C SER A 3 -22.47 30.78 -29.79
N ARG A 4 -23.58 30.26 -29.22
CA ARG A 4 -24.49 29.24 -29.80
C ARG A 4 -23.73 28.03 -30.37
N ARG A 5 -23.78 26.84 -29.77
CA ARG A 5 -24.88 25.83 -29.67
C ARG A 5 -24.39 24.58 -30.41
N ASN A 6 -24.59 23.37 -29.86
CA ASN A 6 -25.28 22.23 -30.51
C ASN A 6 -24.86 20.87 -29.89
N ILE A 7 -25.80 20.14 -29.27
CA ILE A 7 -26.64 19.03 -29.81
C ILE A 7 -26.02 17.68 -29.38
N LEU A 8 -26.52 16.98 -28.35
CA LEU A 8 -27.62 16.01 -28.36
C LEU A 8 -27.47 14.86 -29.38
N GLY A 9 -27.19 13.66 -28.88
CA GLY A 9 -27.53 12.36 -29.49
C GLY A 9 -27.64 11.35 -28.34
N LEU A 10 -28.81 11.05 -27.75
CA LEU A 10 -29.99 10.33 -28.26
C LEU A 10 -29.66 8.96 -28.89
N LEU A 11 -30.01 7.93 -28.11
CA LEU A 11 -30.69 6.67 -28.48
C LEU A 11 -29.96 5.69 -29.41
N SER A 12 -29.75 4.47 -28.92
CA SER A 12 -30.55 3.37 -29.44
C SER A 12 -30.74 2.25 -28.40
N LEU A 13 -32.02 1.98 -28.15
CA LEU A 13 -32.60 0.80 -27.52
C LEU A 13 -32.56 -0.40 -28.50
N THR A 14 -32.92 -1.58 -27.99
CA THR A 14 -33.17 -2.87 -28.68
C THR A 14 -31.91 -3.72 -28.93
N THR A 15 -31.85 -5.00 -28.59
CA THR A 15 -32.86 -6.07 -28.77
C THR A 15 -32.82 -7.14 -27.67
N LEU A 16 -34.00 -7.44 -27.12
CA LEU A 16 -34.36 -8.72 -26.51
C LEU A 16 -34.49 -9.77 -27.62
N LEU A 17 -33.89 -10.96 -27.45
CA LEU A 17 -34.45 -12.23 -27.93
C LEU A 17 -33.86 -13.39 -27.10
N PRO A 18 -34.68 -14.37 -26.67
CA PRO A 18 -34.26 -15.50 -25.85
C PRO A 18 -33.88 -16.69 -26.74
N PHE A 19 -32.71 -17.28 -26.52
CA PHE A 19 -32.40 -18.61 -27.04
C PHE A 19 -32.45 -19.63 -25.91
N ILE A 20 -33.46 -20.48 -25.99
CA ILE A 20 -33.53 -21.77 -25.29
C ILE A 20 -32.54 -22.70 -25.98
N ALA A 21 -31.57 -23.22 -25.25
CA ALA A 21 -30.90 -24.47 -25.59
C ALA A 21 -30.61 -25.24 -24.30
N LYS A 22 -31.39 -26.30 -24.12
CA LYS A 22 -31.22 -27.34 -23.11
C LYS A 22 -30.43 -28.46 -23.78
N ALA A 23 -29.23 -28.75 -23.30
CA ALA A 23 -28.54 -30.00 -23.56
C ALA A 23 -27.69 -30.33 -22.33
N ALA A 24 -28.01 -31.47 -21.71
CA ALA A 24 -27.26 -32.05 -20.63
C ALA A 24 -25.99 -32.67 -21.20
N GLU A 25 -24.83 -32.28 -20.67
CA GLU A 25 -23.62 -33.08 -20.76
C GLU A 25 -22.99 -33.12 -19.36
N ASP A 26 -23.04 -34.32 -18.78
CA ASP A 26 -22.20 -34.73 -17.66
C ASP A 26 -20.73 -34.49 -18.04
N THR A 27 -20.14 -33.45 -17.48
CA THR A 27 -18.69 -33.33 -17.41
C THR A 27 -18.35 -33.04 -15.97
N CYS A 28 -17.83 -34.06 -15.29
CA CYS A 28 -17.06 -33.91 -14.05
C CYS A 28 -16.02 -32.80 -14.28
N SER A 29 -16.33 -31.58 -13.83
CA SER A 29 -15.32 -30.54 -13.74
C SER A 29 -14.33 -31.01 -12.68
N PRO A 30 -13.03 -31.10 -12.99
CA PRO A 30 -12.04 -31.28 -11.95
C PRO A 30 -12.22 -30.10 -11.00
N THR A 31 -12.54 -30.42 -9.74
CA THR A 31 -12.52 -29.43 -8.67
C THR A 31 -11.10 -28.90 -8.63
N ASP A 32 -10.87 -27.75 -9.28
CA ASP A 32 -9.70 -26.93 -8.99
C ASP A 32 -9.67 -26.80 -7.46
N PRO A 33 -8.60 -27.21 -6.78
CA PRO A 33 -8.53 -26.98 -5.36
C PRO A 33 -8.56 -25.47 -5.19
N ILE A 34 -9.67 -24.98 -4.64
CA ILE A 34 -9.84 -23.59 -4.22
C ILE A 34 -8.60 -23.28 -3.41
N GLN A 35 -7.69 -22.53 -4.03
CA GLN A 35 -6.40 -22.20 -3.48
C GLN A 35 -6.71 -21.37 -2.23
N GLN A 36 -6.66 -22.01 -1.05
CA GLN A 36 -6.68 -21.36 0.26
C GLN A 36 -5.40 -20.52 0.40
N ARG A 37 -5.30 -19.45 -0.39
CA ARG A 37 -4.20 -18.49 -0.39
C ARG A 37 -4.66 -17.25 0.36
N SER A 38 -5.23 -17.42 1.55
CA SER A 38 -5.82 -16.29 2.27
C SER A 38 -5.79 -16.51 3.78
N LYS A 39 -4.59 -16.40 4.36
CA LYS A 39 -4.36 -15.88 5.74
C LYS A 39 -2.91 -15.88 6.20
N GLU A 40 -1.99 -16.54 5.49
CA GLU A 40 -0.63 -16.78 5.99
C GLU A 40 0.34 -15.58 5.87
N PHE A 41 -0.07 -14.45 5.26
CA PHE A 41 0.82 -13.32 4.96
C PHE A 41 0.87 -12.20 6.01
N GLU A 42 0.15 -12.32 7.13
CA GLU A 42 0.10 -11.26 8.15
C GLU A 42 0.82 -11.52 9.49
N PRO A 43 1.70 -12.52 9.67
CA PRO A 43 2.33 -12.75 10.98
C PRO A 43 3.22 -11.56 11.40
N TRP A 44 3.70 -10.76 10.44
CA TRP A 44 4.56 -9.61 10.71
C TRP A 44 3.83 -8.46 11.42
N LYS A 45 2.53 -8.26 11.21
CA LYS A 45 1.77 -7.16 11.84
C LYS A 45 1.67 -7.32 13.36
N ASN A 46 1.68 -8.57 13.82
CA ASN A 46 1.54 -8.94 15.22
C ASN A 46 2.90 -9.13 15.93
N GLN A 47 4.01 -8.88 15.24
CA GLN A 47 5.34 -8.99 15.86
C GLN A 47 5.54 -7.89 16.90
N VAL A 48 6.17 -8.27 18.02
CA VAL A 48 6.55 -7.33 19.08
C VAL A 48 7.52 -6.30 18.50
N ARG A 49 7.20 -5.03 18.73
CA ARG A 49 8.03 -3.88 18.34
C ARG A 49 8.85 -3.45 19.54
N TYR A 50 10.16 -3.40 19.37
CA TYR A 50 11.09 -2.88 20.38
C TYR A 50 11.46 -1.45 19.97
N PRO A 51 11.00 -0.44 20.71
CA PRO A 51 11.38 0.94 20.45
C PRO A 51 12.90 1.07 20.46
N LEU A 52 13.42 1.81 19.50
CA LEU A 52 14.84 2.16 19.49
C LEU A 52 14.96 3.52 20.20
N SER A 53 15.69 3.56 21.31
CA SER A 53 15.93 4.80 22.07
C SER A 53 17.16 5.55 21.56
N GLU A 54 18.21 4.84 21.16
CA GLU A 54 19.50 5.41 20.76
C GLU A 54 20.04 4.72 19.50
N SER A 55 20.78 5.48 18.69
CA SER A 55 21.46 4.97 17.50
C SER A 55 22.62 5.87 17.10
N ASN A 56 23.62 5.31 16.42
CA ASN A 56 24.68 6.07 15.76
C ASN A 56 24.39 6.30 14.26
N ASP A 57 23.29 5.74 13.75
CA ASP A 57 22.85 5.96 12.36
C ASP A 57 22.16 7.32 12.26
N SER A 58 22.72 8.22 11.46
CA SER A 58 22.19 9.59 11.30
C SER A 58 20.75 9.61 10.77
N THR A 59 20.37 8.66 9.92
CA THR A 59 18.99 8.55 9.41
C THR A 59 18.05 8.17 10.53
N VAL A 60 18.43 7.19 11.36
CA VAL A 60 17.64 6.79 12.52
C VAL A 60 17.46 7.96 13.48
N CYS A 61 18.54 8.67 13.83
CA CYS A 61 18.47 9.82 14.73
C CYS A 61 17.51 10.89 14.19
N ARG A 62 17.58 11.20 12.90
CA ARG A 62 16.72 12.22 12.31
C ARG A 62 15.25 11.82 12.23
N LEU A 63 14.97 10.53 12.03
CA LEU A 63 13.61 10.00 12.11
C LEU A 63 13.06 10.08 13.54
N GLN A 64 13.86 9.70 14.54
CA GLN A 64 13.48 9.81 15.96
C GLN A 64 13.19 11.25 16.35
N GLU A 65 14.07 12.19 15.99
CA GLU A 65 13.89 13.61 16.27
C GLU A 65 12.62 14.15 15.61
N SER A 66 12.36 13.82 14.33
CA SER A 66 11.12 14.24 13.66
C SER A 66 9.86 13.75 14.37
N SER A 67 9.93 12.54 14.95
CA SER A 67 8.84 11.96 15.75
C SER A 67 8.65 12.73 17.05
N GLN A 68 9.73 13.02 17.78
CA GLN A 68 9.71 13.77 19.04
C GLN A 68 9.21 15.21 18.85
N SER A 69 9.61 15.86 17.75
CA SER A 69 9.21 17.23 17.43
C SER A 69 7.87 17.33 16.70
N ASN A 70 7.18 16.21 16.43
CA ASN A 70 5.97 16.15 15.60
C ASN A 70 6.13 16.84 14.22
N GLN A 71 7.32 16.74 13.62
CA GLN A 71 7.60 17.33 12.31
C GLN A 71 7.46 16.29 11.21
N THR A 72 6.94 16.73 10.06
CA THR A 72 6.96 15.92 8.85
C THR A 72 8.37 15.85 8.29
N ILE A 73 8.78 14.68 7.80
CA ILE A 73 10.08 14.47 7.18
C ILE A 73 9.91 14.01 5.73
N ALA A 74 10.80 14.49 4.86
CA ALA A 74 10.85 14.11 3.45
C ALA A 74 12.00 13.12 3.19
N PHE A 75 11.72 12.05 2.45
CA PHE A 75 12.74 11.07 2.07
C PHE A 75 12.39 10.31 0.79
N TYR A 76 13.39 9.80 0.10
CA TYR A 76 13.23 8.83 -0.98
C TYR A 76 13.19 7.41 -0.41
N TYR A 77 12.18 6.63 -0.79
CA TYR A 77 12.06 5.23 -0.39
C TYR A 77 12.37 4.27 -1.53
N TYR A 78 13.32 3.37 -1.34
CA TYR A 78 13.81 2.44 -2.37
C TYR A 78 13.20 1.02 -2.24
N GLY A 79 12.24 0.83 -1.32
CA GLY A 79 11.53 -0.45 -1.15
C GLY A 79 10.13 -0.48 -1.79
N GLY A 80 9.55 -1.68 -1.84
CA GLY A 80 8.17 -1.91 -2.32
C GLY A 80 8.01 -1.81 -3.84
N SER A 81 6.76 -1.71 -4.29
CA SER A 81 6.39 -1.69 -5.72
C SER A 81 6.54 -0.32 -6.40
N SER A 82 6.86 0.73 -5.65
CA SER A 82 7.07 2.08 -6.20
C SER A 82 8.34 2.70 -5.60
N PRO A 83 9.52 2.18 -5.98
CA PRO A 83 10.80 2.64 -5.46
C PRO A 83 11.13 4.05 -5.97
N ARG A 84 12.04 4.72 -5.26
CA ARG A 84 12.57 6.07 -5.60
C ARG A 84 11.55 7.20 -5.61
N GLN A 85 10.36 7.00 -5.06
CA GLN A 85 9.41 8.08 -4.88
C GLN A 85 9.73 8.88 -3.62
N LEU A 86 9.68 10.21 -3.74
CA LEU A 86 9.70 11.12 -2.60
C LEU A 86 8.45 10.88 -1.75
N ARG A 87 8.65 10.70 -0.45
CA ARG A 87 7.60 10.53 0.55
C ARG A 87 7.71 11.70 1.53
N LEU A 88 6.57 12.34 1.81
CA LEU A 88 6.40 13.15 2.99
C LEU A 88 5.68 12.27 4.03
N ALA A 89 6.24 12.18 5.24
CA ALA A 89 5.69 11.31 6.28
C ALA A 89 5.76 11.96 7.66
N SER A 90 4.78 11.65 8.51
CA SER A 90 4.82 11.95 9.95
C SER A 90 5.27 10.70 10.69
N ILE A 91 6.46 10.73 11.28
CA ILE A 91 7.04 9.55 11.95
C ILE A 91 6.37 9.36 13.31
N GLU A 92 5.83 8.16 13.54
CA GLU A 92 5.20 7.78 14.80
C GLU A 92 6.19 7.10 15.75
N SER A 93 7.05 6.24 15.22
CA SER A 93 8.06 5.52 16.01
C SER A 93 9.14 4.89 15.14
N VAL A 94 10.32 4.70 15.71
CA VAL A 94 11.42 3.92 15.14
C VAL A 94 11.68 2.71 16.03
N PHE A 95 11.73 1.51 15.45
CA PHE A 95 11.74 0.26 16.20
C PHE A 95 12.44 -0.88 15.45
N ARG A 96 12.64 -2.00 16.15
CA ARG A 96 13.03 -3.29 15.58
C ARG A 96 12.00 -4.38 15.91
N PHE A 97 11.91 -5.40 15.08
CA PHE A 97 11.17 -6.62 15.40
C PHE A 97 12.12 -7.65 16.05
N THR A 98 11.61 -8.54 16.90
CA THR A 98 12.42 -9.53 17.67
C THR A 98 13.42 -10.29 16.81
N ASN A 99 13.00 -10.72 15.62
CA ASN A 99 13.75 -11.62 14.75
C ASN A 99 14.15 -10.97 13.42
N SER A 100 14.25 -9.63 13.39
CA SER A 100 14.69 -8.91 12.19
C SER A 100 16.01 -8.18 12.45
N PRO A 101 17.00 -8.31 11.56
CA PRO A 101 18.23 -7.52 11.65
C PRO A 101 18.03 -6.06 11.24
N HIS A 102 16.84 -5.70 10.75
CA HIS A 102 16.56 -4.37 10.20
C HIS A 102 15.88 -3.45 11.21
N THR A 103 16.13 -2.16 11.05
CA THR A 103 15.40 -1.09 11.73
C THR A 103 14.25 -0.61 10.85
N TYR A 104 13.13 -0.29 11.47
CA TYR A 104 11.89 0.14 10.82
C TYR A 104 11.37 1.44 11.41
N ALA A 105 10.63 2.20 10.61
CA ALA A 105 9.88 3.36 11.05
C ALA A 105 8.39 3.18 10.75
N SER A 106 7.53 3.34 11.75
CA SER A 106 6.07 3.50 11.55
C SER A 106 5.79 4.96 11.26
N ALA A 107 5.02 5.24 10.22
CA ALA A 107 4.69 6.61 9.86
C ALA A 107 3.38 6.70 9.07
N TYR A 108 2.69 7.82 9.24
CA TYR A 108 1.62 8.21 8.32
C TYR A 108 2.24 8.76 7.03
N CYS A 109 2.01 8.08 5.90
CA CYS A 109 2.52 8.49 4.60
C CYS A 109 1.51 9.39 3.88
N HIS A 110 1.80 10.68 3.77
CA HIS A 110 0.88 11.68 3.21
C HIS A 110 0.56 11.44 1.73
N LEU A 111 1.53 10.94 0.96
CA LEU A 111 1.33 10.60 -0.45
C LEU A 111 0.34 9.44 -0.65
N ARG A 112 0.28 8.50 0.30
CA ARG A 112 -0.64 7.35 0.24
C ARG A 112 -1.87 7.52 1.12
N ARG A 113 -1.86 8.51 2.01
CA ARG A 113 -2.89 8.79 3.02
C ARG A 113 -3.16 7.61 3.96
N GLU A 114 -2.12 6.88 4.34
CA GLU A 114 -2.24 5.69 5.19
C GLU A 114 -1.00 5.47 6.07
N ASN A 115 -1.18 4.70 7.15
CA ASN A 115 -0.08 4.26 8.02
C ASN A 115 0.73 3.16 7.33
N ARG A 116 2.05 3.35 7.26
CA ARG A 116 2.99 2.40 6.66
C ARG A 116 4.21 2.20 7.54
N ILE A 117 4.82 1.03 7.37
CA ILE A 117 6.10 0.70 7.98
C ILE A 117 7.17 0.72 6.88
N PHE A 118 8.21 1.50 7.11
CA PHE A 118 9.34 1.68 6.20
C PHE A 118 10.58 1.02 6.79
N ARG A 119 11.32 0.28 5.96
CA ARG A 119 12.66 -0.19 6.29
C ARG A 119 13.64 0.97 6.23
N VAL A 120 14.35 1.26 7.32
CA VAL A 120 15.25 2.43 7.40
C VAL A 120 16.44 2.30 6.46
N ASP A 121 16.95 1.08 6.22
CA ASP A 121 18.02 0.82 5.24
C ASP A 121 17.61 1.11 3.78
N LYS A 122 16.33 1.38 3.54
CA LYS A 122 15.77 1.76 2.23
C LYS A 122 15.33 3.22 2.16
N ILE A 123 15.67 4.02 3.17
CA ILE A 123 15.40 5.45 3.24
C ILE A 123 16.67 6.21 2.86
N SER A 124 16.54 7.20 1.99
CA SER A 124 17.52 8.29 1.85
C SER A 124 16.80 9.58 2.19
N LEU A 125 17.28 10.30 3.21
CA LEU A 125 16.76 11.62 3.53
C LEU A 125 16.96 12.56 2.32
N ALA A 126 15.97 13.42 2.08
CA ALA A 126 15.95 14.36 0.96
C ALA A 126 16.71 15.66 1.28
#